data_AF-A0A7C5ED16-F1
#
_entry.id   AF-A0A7C5ED16-F1
#
_cell.length_a   1.000
_cell.length_b   1.000
_cell.length_c   1.000
_cell.angle_alpha   90.00
_cell.angle_beta   90.00
_cell.angle_gamma   90.00
#
_symmetry.space_group_name_H-M   'P 1'
#
loop_
_entity.id
_entity.type
_entity.pdbx_description
1 polymer ?
#
loop_
_entity_poly.entity_id
_entity_poly.type
_entity_poly.pdbx_seq_one_letter_code
_entity_poly.pdbx_strand_id
1 'polypeptide(L)'
;METMRENLRRSVLLDFLLGGTLIAGAVLLADLLNPWAGGVLAGAPIRSGLAICLYYAHTRDTDKTAQLARGVLVAMISNVFFALTLYLTLPRLGFVPSMVSASLVFLAAVALIELLGAL
;
A
#
# COMPACT_ATOMS: atom_id res chain seq x y z
N MET A 1 17.69 -20.80 -19.40
CA MET A 1 16.50 -19.91 -19.33
C MET A 1 15.42 -20.43 -18.38
N GLU A 2 15.17 -21.75 -18.33
CA GLU A 2 14.12 -22.36 -17.50
C GLU A 2 14.36 -22.22 -15.99
N THR A 3 15.59 -22.42 -15.53
CA THR A 3 16.02 -22.28 -14.12
C THR A 3 15.84 -20.87 -13.56
N MET A 4 16.04 -19.84 -14.40
CA MET A 4 15.87 -18.43 -14.02
C MET A 4 14.39 -18.08 -13.82
N ARG A 5 13.51 -18.63 -14.66
CA ARG A 5 12.05 -18.46 -14.55
C ARG A 5 11.50 -19.16 -13.31
N GLU A 6 12.04 -20.33 -12.96
CA GLU A 6 11.65 -21.07 -11.77
C GLU A 6 12.03 -20.33 -10.48
N ASN A 7 13.26 -19.80 -10.40
CA ASN A 7 13.70 -19.02 -9.24
C ASN A 7 12.88 -17.74 -9.05
N LEU A 8 12.58 -17.02 -10.13
CA LEU A 8 11.72 -15.84 -10.09
C LEU A 8 10.30 -16.20 -9.62
N ARG A 9 9.73 -17.30 -10.12
CA ARG A 9 8.39 -17.77 -9.72
C ARG A 9 8.33 -18.11 -8.22
N ARG A 10 9.34 -18.81 -7.70
CA ARG A 10 9.45 -19.14 -6.28
C ARG A 10 9.56 -17.87 -5.42
N SER A 11 10.37 -16.92 -5.85
CA SER A 11 10.54 -15.63 -5.17
C SER A 11 9.23 -14.85 -5.06
N VAL A 12 8.50 -14.69 -6.17
CA VAL A 12 7.21 -14.00 -6.17
C VAL A 12 6.17 -14.71 -5.31
N LEU A 13 6.18 -16.05 -5.31
CA LEU A 13 5.30 -16.84 -4.44
C LEU A 13 5.59 -16.60 -2.97
N LEU A 14 6.87 -16.55 -2.58
CA LEU A 14 7.26 -16.28 -1.20
C LEU A 14 6.88 -14.86 -0.77
N ASP A 15 7.12 -13.86 -1.62
CA ASP A 15 6.71 -12.48 -1.36
C ASP A 15 5.19 -12.34 -1.21
N PHE A 16 4.43 -13.06 -2.05
CA PHE A 16 2.98 -13.10 -1.98
C PHE A 16 2.50 -13.73 -0.67
N LEU A 17 3.07 -14.87 -0.26
CA LEU A 17 2.71 -15.53 0.98
C LEU A 17 3.08 -14.66 2.19
N LEU A 18 4.30 -14.10 2.21
CA LEU A 18 4.75 -13.21 3.28
C LEU A 18 3.86 -11.95 3.37
N GLY A 19 3.61 -11.28 2.26
CA GLY A 19 2.75 -10.10 2.21
C GLY A 19 1.31 -10.40 2.59
N GLY A 20 0.75 -11.48 2.06
CA GLY A 20 -0.61 -11.92 2.37
C GLY A 20 -0.78 -12.27 3.85
N THR A 21 0.13 -13.07 4.41
CA THR A 21 0.09 -13.45 5.83
C THR A 21 0.26 -12.25 6.75
N LEU A 22 1.15 -11.33 6.43
CA LEU A 22 1.43 -10.16 7.25
C LEU A 22 0.26 -9.16 7.24
N ILE A 23 -0.38 -8.94 6.08
CA ILE A 23 -1.61 -8.14 5.98
C ILE A 23 -2.77 -8.82 6.72
N ALA A 24 -2.98 -10.13 6.48
CA ALA A 24 -4.03 -10.88 7.16
C ALA A 24 -3.85 -10.87 8.68
N GLY A 25 -2.61 -11.05 9.17
CA GLY A 25 -2.27 -10.96 10.57
C GLY A 25 -2.55 -9.57 11.15
N ALA A 26 -2.21 -8.50 10.43
CA ALA A 26 -2.53 -7.13 10.85
C ALA A 26 -4.04 -6.88 10.94
N VAL A 27 -4.83 -7.42 10.01
CA VAL A 27 -6.31 -7.30 10.02
C VAL A 27 -6.94 -8.18 11.11
N LEU A 28 -6.38 -9.35 11.40
CA LEU A 28 -6.84 -10.17 12.54
C LEU A 28 -6.52 -9.49 13.87
N LEU A 29 -5.33 -8.92 14.00
CA LEU A 29 -4.97 -8.11 15.17
C LEU A 29 -5.85 -6.87 15.29
N ALA A 30 -6.26 -6.25 14.17
CA ALA A 30 -7.23 -5.16 14.14
C ALA A 30 -8.62 -5.54 14.66
N ASP A 31 -9.06 -6.78 14.39
CA ASP A 31 -10.34 -7.28 14.88
C ASP A 31 -10.28 -7.54 16.40
N LEU A 32 -9.11 -7.98 16.89
CA LEU A 32 -8.83 -8.15 18.31
C LEU A 32 -8.59 -6.82 19.04
N LEU A 33 -8.03 -5.82 18.35
CA LEU A 33 -7.62 -4.52 18.88
C LEU A 33 -8.44 -3.44 18.17
N ASN A 34 -9.51 -2.95 18.82
CA ASN A 34 -10.39 -1.84 18.41
C ASN A 34 -10.20 -1.34 16.95
N PRO A 35 -11.21 -1.40 16.06
CA PRO A 35 -11.07 -1.16 14.61
C PRO A 35 -10.22 0.05 14.17
N TRP A 36 -10.19 1.12 14.99
CA TRP A 36 -9.30 2.25 14.81
C TRP A 36 -7.80 1.88 14.80
N ALA A 37 -7.33 1.10 15.79
CA ALA A 37 -5.94 0.64 15.87
C ALA A 37 -5.58 -0.25 14.67
N GLY A 38 -6.56 -1.04 14.23
CA GLY A 38 -6.49 -1.81 13.00
C GLY A 38 -6.21 -0.99 11.75
N GLY A 39 -6.97 0.10 11.57
CA GLY A 39 -6.75 1.03 10.46
C GLY A 39 -5.36 1.68 10.49
N VAL A 40 -4.86 2.03 11.68
CA VAL A 40 -3.53 2.63 11.86
C VAL A 40 -2.42 1.64 11.52
N LEU A 41 -2.50 0.40 12.02
CA LEU A 41 -1.48 -0.62 11.81
C LEU A 41 -1.50 -1.18 10.39
N ALA A 42 -2.68 -1.56 9.88
CA ALA A 42 -2.84 -2.12 8.54
C ALA A 42 -2.62 -1.08 7.43
N GLY A 43 -2.84 0.21 7.72
CA GLY A 43 -2.87 1.27 6.72
C GLY A 43 -1.50 1.61 6.11
N ALA A 44 -0.52 1.99 6.93
CA ALA A 44 0.69 2.64 6.43
C ALA A 44 1.99 1.87 6.67
N PRO A 45 2.43 1.59 7.92
CA PRO A 45 3.80 1.10 8.16
C PRO A 45 4.00 -0.35 7.70
N ILE A 46 2.99 -1.19 7.90
CA ILE A 46 3.04 -2.63 7.60
C ILE A 46 3.14 -2.86 6.08
N ARG A 47 2.24 -2.25 5.31
CA ARG A 47 2.20 -2.40 3.84
C ARG A 47 3.40 -1.76 3.15
N SER A 48 3.69 -0.50 3.47
CA SER A 48 4.75 0.24 2.78
C SER A 48 6.15 -0.22 3.17
N GLY A 49 6.37 -0.50 4.45
CA GLY A 49 7.63 -1.02 4.95
C GLY A 49 7.96 -2.38 4.35
N LEU A 50 6.98 -3.29 4.27
CA LEU A 50 7.19 -4.59 3.64
C LEU A 50 7.57 -4.45 2.16
N ALA A 51 6.86 -3.59 1.41
CA ALA A 51 7.17 -3.36 -0.01
C ALA A 51 8.61 -2.87 -0.23
N ILE A 52 9.06 -1.92 0.60
CA ILE A 52 10.44 -1.39 0.54
C ILE A 52 11.46 -2.47 0.92
N CYS A 53 11.22 -3.23 1.98
CA CYS A 53 12.10 -4.30 2.43
C CYS A 53 12.26 -5.42 1.38
N LEU A 54 11.15 -5.87 0.78
CA LEU A 54 11.18 -6.89 -0.27
C LEU A 54 11.91 -6.37 -1.51
N TYR A 55 11.64 -5.13 -1.93
CA TYR A 55 12.32 -4.54 -3.07
C TYR A 55 13.84 -4.46 -2.88
N TYR A 56 14.29 -4.04 -1.70
CA TYR A 56 15.70 -4.03 -1.35
C TYR A 56 16.28 -5.45 -1.27
N ALA A 57 15.53 -6.42 -0.74
CA ALA A 57 15.97 -7.81 -0.67
C ALA A 57 16.29 -8.39 -2.06
N HIS A 58 15.49 -8.04 -3.07
CA HIS A 58 15.67 -8.48 -4.46
C HIS A 58 16.73 -7.71 -5.23
N THR A 59 16.79 -6.40 -5.04
CA THR A 59 17.63 -5.53 -5.88
C THR A 59 19.00 -5.28 -5.26
N ARG A 60 19.09 -5.28 -3.91
CA ARG A 60 20.26 -4.85 -3.13
C ARG A 60 20.81 -3.47 -3.54
N ASP A 61 19.92 -2.62 -4.05
CA ASP A 61 20.22 -1.31 -4.62
C ASP A 61 19.52 -0.22 -3.80
N THR A 62 20.30 0.53 -3.03
CA THR A 62 19.80 1.56 -2.11
C THR A 62 19.19 2.74 -2.86
N ASP A 63 19.73 3.14 -4.01
CA ASP A 63 19.27 4.29 -4.76
C ASP A 63 17.89 4.04 -5.37
N LYS A 64 17.69 2.85 -5.97
CA LYS A 64 16.37 2.45 -6.47
C LYS A 64 15.38 2.22 -5.34
N THR A 65 15.83 1.71 -4.21
CA THR A 65 14.98 1.54 -3.02
C THR A 65 14.53 2.90 -2.46
N ALA A 66 15.40 3.91 -2.48
CA ALA A 66 15.05 5.28 -2.09
C ALA A 66 14.04 5.91 -3.07
N GLN A 67 14.17 5.64 -4.37
CA GLN A 67 13.16 6.06 -5.36
C GLN A 67 11.80 5.40 -5.12
N LEU A 68 11.78 4.10 -4.78
CA LEU A 68 10.54 3.43 -4.37
C LEU A 68 9.95 4.08 -3.11
N ALA A 69 10.79 4.38 -2.11
CA ALA A 69 10.36 5.05 -0.89
C ALA A 69 9.77 6.45 -1.16
N ARG A 70 10.32 7.21 -2.12
CA ARG A 70 9.74 8.48 -2.58
C ARG A 70 8.36 8.27 -3.21
N GLY A 71 8.19 7.26 -4.05
CA GLY A 71 6.86 6.88 -4.59
C GLY A 71 5.86 6.50 -3.50
N VAL A 72 6.33 5.78 -2.46
CA VAL A 72 5.54 5.48 -1.26
C VAL A 72 5.11 6.76 -0.53
N LEU A 73 5.97 7.78 -0.41
CA LEU A 73 5.60 9.05 0.21
C LEU A 73 4.47 9.76 -0.55
N VAL A 74 4.56 9.84 -1.87
CA VAL A 74 3.50 10.40 -2.73
C VAL A 74 2.19 9.63 -2.54
N ALA A 75 2.27 8.30 -2.51
CA ALA A 75 1.12 7.45 -2.26
C ALA A 75 0.53 7.66 -0.86
N MET A 76 1.34 7.85 0.18
CA MET A 76 0.88 8.10 1.55
C MET A 76 0.10 9.41 1.68
N ILE A 77 0.57 10.49 1.04
CA ILE A 77 -0.15 11.77 0.99
C ILE A 77 -1.50 11.57 0.28
N SER A 78 -1.49 10.89 -0.88
CA SER A 78 -2.71 10.57 -1.63
C SER A 78 -3.67 9.68 -0.83
N ASN A 79 -3.15 8.81 0.04
CA ASN A 79 -3.92 7.93 0.90
C ASN A 79 -4.71 8.69 1.97
N VAL A 80 -4.24 9.88 2.39
CA VAL A 80 -5.00 10.75 3.31
C VAL A 80 -6.30 11.22 2.64
N PHE A 81 -6.23 11.65 1.37
CA PHE A 81 -7.42 12.05 0.61
C PHE A 81 -8.36 10.87 0.33
N PHE A 82 -7.80 9.68 0.07
CA PHE A 82 -8.56 8.43 -0.05
C PHE A 82 -9.34 8.14 1.24
N ALA A 83 -8.65 8.10 2.39
CA ALA A 83 -9.24 7.80 3.68
C ALA A 83 -10.28 8.85 4.10
N LEU A 84 -10.02 10.13 3.83
CA LEU A 84 -10.98 11.22 4.07
C LEU A 84 -12.24 11.05 3.23
N THR A 85 -12.08 10.71 1.94
CA THR A 85 -13.22 10.49 1.03
C THR A 85 -14.05 9.30 1.49
N LEU A 86 -13.41 8.19 1.89
CA LEU A 86 -14.11 7.07 2.51
C LEU A 86 -14.86 7.49 3.76
N TYR A 87 -14.20 8.16 4.70
CA TYR A 87 -14.81 8.61 5.96
C TYR A 87 -16.08 9.44 5.72
N LEU A 88 -16.06 10.33 4.72
CA LEU A 88 -17.19 11.19 4.39
C LEU A 88 -18.29 10.49 3.59
N THR A 89 -17.93 9.61 2.66
CA THR A 89 -18.90 9.01 1.73
C THR A 89 -19.52 7.73 2.28
N LEU A 90 -18.80 6.96 3.10
CA LEU A 90 -19.22 5.63 3.57
C LEU A 90 -20.58 5.64 4.28
N PRO A 91 -20.88 6.62 5.18
CA PRO A 91 -22.20 6.69 5.83
C PRO A 91 -23.34 7.12 4.89
N ARG A 92 -23.02 7.67 3.71
CA ARG A 92 -23.98 8.32 2.81
C ARG A 92 -24.30 7.48 1.57
N LEU A 93 -23.29 6.85 0.99
CA LEU A 93 -23.39 6.15 -0.30
C LEU A 93 -23.31 4.63 -0.14
N GLY A 94 -22.85 4.13 1.01
CA GLY A 94 -22.53 2.72 1.20
C GLY A 94 -21.17 2.32 0.62
N PHE A 95 -20.78 1.06 0.80
CA PHE A 95 -19.40 0.61 0.61
C PHE A 95 -18.86 0.77 -0.83
N VAL A 96 -19.56 0.21 -1.82
CA VAL A 96 -19.08 0.15 -3.21
C VAL A 96 -18.86 1.55 -3.83
N PRO A 97 -19.84 2.47 -3.84
CA PRO A 97 -19.63 3.80 -4.42
C PRO A 97 -18.62 4.64 -3.64
N SER A 98 -18.51 4.45 -2.32
CA SER A 98 -17.45 5.06 -1.52
C SER A 98 -16.05 4.60 -1.92
N MET A 99 -15.87 3.31 -2.17
CA MET A 99 -14.60 2.77 -2.66
C MET A 99 -14.24 3.35 -4.03
N VAL A 100 -15.19 3.39 -4.96
CA VAL A 100 -14.96 3.96 -6.30
C VAL A 100 -14.57 5.44 -6.22
N SER A 101 -15.36 6.24 -5.49
CA SER A 101 -15.08 7.68 -5.33
C SER A 101 -13.74 7.94 -4.64
N ALA A 102 -13.43 7.22 -3.57
CA ALA A 102 -12.15 7.35 -2.88
C ALA A 102 -10.97 6.96 -3.79
N SER A 103 -11.09 5.88 -4.57
CA SER A 103 -10.07 5.48 -5.54
C SER A 103 -9.84 6.54 -6.63
N LEU A 104 -10.90 7.18 -7.13
CA LEU A 104 -10.78 8.28 -8.10
C LEU A 104 -10.07 9.49 -7.49
N VAL A 105 -10.41 9.85 -6.26
CA VAL A 105 -9.74 10.93 -5.52
C VAL A 105 -8.26 10.61 -5.28
N PHE A 106 -7.93 9.37 -4.94
CA PHE A 106 -6.54 8.93 -4.78
C PHE A 106 -5.75 9.14 -6.08
N LEU A 107 -6.27 8.68 -7.21
CA LEU A 107 -5.60 8.82 -8.50
C LEU A 107 -5.45 10.28 -8.92
N ALA A 108 -6.49 11.09 -8.68
CA ALA A 108 -6.44 12.52 -8.93
C ALA A 108 -5.39 13.23 -8.04
N ALA A 109 -5.27 12.84 -6.77
CA ALA A 109 -4.27 13.38 -5.84
C ALA A 109 -2.84 13.02 -6.28
N VAL A 110 -2.59 11.76 -6.66
CA VAL A 110 -1.28 11.34 -7.22
C VAL A 110 -0.94 12.19 -8.45
N ALA A 111 -1.86 12.27 -9.41
CA ALA A 111 -1.66 13.05 -10.63
C ALA A 111 -1.39 14.54 -10.36
N LEU A 112 -2.09 15.11 -9.38
CA LEU A 112 -1.89 16.51 -8.98
C LEU A 112 -0.52 16.73 -8.31
N ILE A 113 -0.10 15.85 -7.41
CA ILE A 113 1.21 15.94 -6.73
C ILE A 113 2.35 15.86 -7.76
N GLU A 114 2.26 14.90 -8.67
CA GLU A 114 3.21 14.73 -9.78
C GLU A 114 3.23 15.97 -10.70
N LEU A 115 2.06 16.51 -11.05
CA LEU A 115 1.95 17.72 -11.88
C LEU A 115 2.57 18.95 -11.22
N LEU A 116 2.43 19.08 -9.91
CA LEU A 116 3.01 20.19 -9.13
C LEU A 116 4.53 20.07 -8.97
N GLY A 117 5.15 18.97 -9.40
CA GLY A 117 6.55 18.68 -9.12
C GLY A 117 6.84 18.57 -7.62
N ALA A 118 5.80 18.34 -6.82
CA ALA A 118 5.86 18.36 -5.37
C ALA A 118 6.24 16.99 -4.82
N LEU A 119 7.40 16.49 -5.26
CA LEU A 119 8.29 15.52 -4.60
C LEU A 119 9.17 14.91 -5.63
#